data_AF-A0A1T4XXF6-F1
#
_entry.id   AF-A0A1T4XXF6-F1
#
_cell.length_a   1.000
_cell.length_b   1.000
_cell.length_c   1.000
_cell.angle_alpha   90.00
_cell.angle_beta   90.00
_cell.angle_gamma   90.00
#
_symmetry.space_group_name_H-M   'P 1'
#
loop_
_entity.id
_entity.type
_entity.pdbx_description
1 polymer ?
#
loop_
_entity_poly.entity_id
_entity_poly.type
_entity_poly.pdbx_seq_one_letter_code
_entity_poly.pdbx_strand_id
1 'polypeptide(L)'
;MKGTNQTACRKHVAELLEKIAQLKQAPFAPLKTLGRTLYSWREEVACMFRFARSNGITEGFHWKMKLIQRRAYGFRNFENYRLRVKVLCG
;
A
#
# COMPACT_ATOMS: atom_id res chain seq x y z
N MET A 1 0.07 -0.16 13.23
CA MET A 1 0.23 1.12 13.96
C MET A 1 -1.11 1.45 14.61
N LYS A 2 -1.14 1.71 15.93
CA LYS A 2 -2.34 2.29 16.55
C LYS A 2 -2.51 3.72 16.03
N GLY A 3 -3.74 4.21 15.87
CA GLY A 3 -4.01 5.53 15.32
C GLY A 3 -3.36 6.57 16.22
N THR A 4 -2.53 7.44 15.66
CA THR A 4 -1.83 8.43 16.48
C THR A 4 -2.72 9.65 16.72
N ASN A 5 -2.61 10.25 17.91
CA ASN A 5 -3.33 11.48 18.23
C ASN A 5 -2.89 12.62 17.28
N GLN A 6 -3.74 13.61 17.03
CA GLN A 6 -3.53 14.62 15.98
C GLN A 6 -2.17 15.32 16.06
N THR A 7 -1.69 15.61 17.27
CA THR A 7 -0.38 16.22 17.55
C THR A 7 0.80 15.33 17.17
N ALA A 8 0.70 14.02 17.40
CA ALA A 8 1.72 13.06 17.00
C ALA A 8 1.73 12.87 15.48
N CYS A 9 0.55 12.85 14.86
CA CYS A 9 0.42 12.77 13.40
C CYS A 9 1.13 13.94 12.68
N ARG A 10 1.02 15.17 13.22
CA ARG A 10 1.74 16.35 12.68
C ARG A 10 3.26 16.17 12.70
N LYS A 11 3.81 15.61 13.78
CA LYS A 11 5.25 15.34 13.88
C LYS A 11 5.71 14.34 12.81
N HIS A 12 4.97 13.25 12.64
CA HIS A 12 5.29 12.23 11.63
C HIS A 12 5.18 12.76 10.19
N VAL A 13 4.21 13.63 9.90
CA VAL A 13 4.09 14.26 8.58
C VAL A 13 5.28 15.19 8.31
N ALA A 14 5.68 16.00 9.29
CA ALA A 14 6.84 16.89 9.15
C ALA A 14 8.12 16.09 8.89
N GLU A 15 8.35 15.03 9.67
CA GLU A 15 9.49 14.12 9.50
C GLU A 15 9.48 13.46 8.11
N LEU A 16 8.31 12.97 7.65
CA LEU A 16 8.16 12.38 6.32
C LEU A 16 8.58 13.36 5.22
N LEU A 17 8.13 14.62 5.28
CA LEU A 17 8.45 15.63 4.28
C LEU A 17 9.94 15.96 4.25
N GLU A 18 10.59 16.03 5.42
CA GLU A 18 12.03 16.22 5.54
C GLU A 18 12.80 15.07 4.87
N LYS A 19 12.42 13.82 5.16
CA LYS A 19 13.05 12.63 4.55
C LYS A 19 12.83 12.59 3.04
N ILE A 20 11.65 12.96 2.55
CA ILE A 20 11.37 13.08 1.11
C ILE A 20 12.29 14.13 0.45
N ALA A 21 12.53 15.27 1.11
CA ALA A 21 13.44 16.29 0.61
C ALA A 21 14.88 15.76 0.52
N GLN A 22 15.34 15.03 1.54
CA GLN A 22 16.66 14.38 1.55
C GLN A 22 16.80 13.37 0.39
N LEU A 23 15.79 12.54 0.16
CA LEU A 23 15.77 11.56 -0.94
C LEU A 23 15.88 12.22 -2.32
N LYS A 24 15.23 13.37 -2.52
CA LYS A 24 15.29 14.12 -3.79
C LYS A 24 16.66 14.75 -4.04
N GLN A 25 17.43 15.03 -2.99
CA GLN A 25 18.78 15.62 -3.08
C GLN A 25 19.89 14.56 -3.13
N ALA A 26 19.59 13.30 -2.80
CA ALA A 26 20.56 12.22 -2.82
C ALA A 26 21.22 12.06 -4.20
N PRO A 27 22.52 11.71 -4.28
CA PRO A 27 23.25 11.63 -5.55
C PRO A 27 22.76 10.48 -6.45
N PHE A 28 22.08 9.49 -5.87
CA PHE A 28 21.62 8.29 -6.57
C PHE A 28 20.25 8.51 -7.25
N ALA A 29 20.19 8.27 -8.56
CA ALA A 29 18.96 8.40 -9.33
C ALA A 29 17.77 7.57 -8.77
N PRO A 30 17.94 6.31 -8.31
CA PRO A 30 16.84 5.55 -7.69
C PRO A 30 16.25 6.23 -6.45
N LEU A 31 17.09 6.87 -5.63
CA LEU A 31 16.63 7.57 -4.42
C LEU A 31 15.86 8.84 -4.77
N LYS A 32 16.30 9.58 -5.80
CA LYS A 32 15.54 10.72 -6.32
C LYS A 32 14.16 10.29 -6.83
N THR A 33 14.10 9.17 -7.56
CA THR A 33 12.83 8.60 -8.04
C THR A 33 11.93 8.22 -6.87
N LEU A 34 12.47 7.53 -5.86
CA LEU A 34 11.73 7.20 -4.65
C LEU A 34 11.17 8.46 -3.96
N GLY A 35 11.99 9.51 -3.81
CA GLY A 35 11.55 10.78 -3.23
C GLY A 35 10.45 11.47 -4.04
N ARG A 36 10.49 11.38 -5.38
CA ARG A 36 9.40 11.88 -6.25
C ARG A 36 8.12 11.08 -6.05
N THR A 37 8.19 9.76 -6.02
CA THR A 37 7.05 8.88 -5.78
C THR A 37 6.44 9.12 -4.39
N LEU A 38 7.24 9.13 -3.33
CA LEU A 38 6.71 9.39 -1.98
C LEU A 38 6.08 10.78 -1.86
N TYR A 39 6.59 11.78 -2.58
CA TYR A 39 5.98 13.09 -2.62
C TYR A 39 4.63 13.11 -3.33
N SER A 40 4.45 12.34 -4.40
CA SER A 40 3.16 12.25 -5.09
C SER A 40 2.11 11.54 -4.24
N TRP A 41 2.52 10.58 -3.41
CA TRP A 41 1.66 9.79 -2.51
C TRP A 41 1.56 10.34 -1.07
N ARG A 42 2.02 11.57 -0.83
CA ARG A 42 2.16 12.12 0.53
C ARG A 42 0.83 12.22 1.29
N GLU A 43 -0.28 12.43 0.59
CA GLU A 43 -1.60 12.65 1.18
C GLU A 43 -2.20 11.33 1.68
N GLU A 44 -2.05 10.27 0.88
CA GLU A 44 -2.43 8.90 1.23
C GLU A 44 -1.59 8.38 2.39
N VAL A 45 -0.27 8.61 2.35
CA VAL A 45 0.64 8.24 3.45
C VAL A 45 0.28 9.02 4.73
N ALA A 46 -0.05 10.31 4.64
CA ALA A 46 -0.49 11.10 5.78
C ALA A 46 -1.82 10.58 6.37
N CYS A 47 -2.75 10.14 5.53
CA CYS A 47 -4.00 9.50 5.98
C CYS A 47 -3.74 8.23 6.82
N MET A 48 -2.72 7.43 6.46
CA MET A 48 -2.35 6.23 7.22
C MET A 48 -1.83 6.53 8.63
N PHE A 49 -1.21 7.69 8.87
CA PHE A 49 -0.81 8.08 10.23
C PHE A 49 -1.99 8.42 11.14
N ARG A 50 -3.06 8.97 10.56
CA ARG A 50 -4.29 9.32 11.27
C ARG A 50 -5.17 8.10 11.52
N PHE A 51 -5.31 7.23 10.52
CA PHE A 51 -6.21 6.09 10.56
C PHE A 51 -5.43 4.79 10.72
N ALA A 52 -5.61 4.12 11.85
CA ALA A 52 -5.15 2.76 12.02
C ALA A 52 -6.08 1.78 11.30
N ARG A 53 -5.90 1.63 10.00
CA ARG A 53 -6.44 0.50 9.24
C ARG A 53 -5.31 -0.51 9.03
N SER A 54 -5.57 -1.78 9.33
CA SER A 54 -4.66 -2.85 8.97
C SER A 54 -4.91 -3.28 7.53
N ASN A 55 -3.86 -3.73 6.84
CA ASN A 55 -4.00 -4.33 5.51
C ASN A 55 -4.58 -5.76 5.56
N GLY A 56 -4.99 -6.25 6.73
CA GLY A 56 -5.38 -7.64 6.94
C GLY A 56 -6.57 -8.10 6.09
N ILE A 57 -7.54 -7.22 5.81
CA ILE A 57 -8.67 -7.54 4.92
C ILE A 57 -8.16 -7.75 3.48
N THR A 58 -7.37 -6.80 2.96
CA THR A 58 -6.78 -6.88 1.62
C THR A 58 -5.86 -8.09 1.48
N GLU A 59 -5.04 -8.37 2.49
CA GLU A 59 -4.18 -9.55 2.54
C GLU A 59 -5.01 -10.83 2.55
N GLY A 60 -6.08 -10.89 3.35
CA GLY A 60 -7.01 -12.02 3.37
C GLY A 60 -7.62 -12.30 1.99
N PHE A 61 -8.04 -11.26 1.28
CA PHE A 61 -8.51 -11.37 -0.10
C PHE A 61 -7.41 -11.87 -1.04
N HIS A 62 -6.19 -11.32 -0.97
CA HIS A 62 -5.06 -11.78 -1.79
C HIS A 62 -4.72 -13.25 -1.53
N TRP A 63 -4.73 -13.69 -0.27
CA TRP A 63 -4.53 -15.09 0.09
C TRP A 63 -5.62 -15.99 -0.50
N LYS A 64 -6.88 -15.59 -0.40
CA LYS A 64 -8.02 -16.31 -0.99
C LYS A 64 -7.90 -16.41 -2.50
N MET A 65 -7.56 -15.31 -3.17
CA MET A 65 -7.28 -15.29 -4.62
C MET A 65 -6.15 -16.25 -5.01
N LYS A 66 -5.03 -16.23 -4.29
CA LYS A 66 -3.92 -17.18 -4.51
C LYS A 66 -4.34 -18.63 -4.26
N LEU A 67 -5.21 -18.89 -3.28
CA LEU A 67 -5.75 -20.23 -3.03
C LEU A 67 -6.63 -20.71 -4.20
N ILE A 68 -7.47 -19.84 -4.76
CA ILE A 68 -8.30 -20.14 -5.94
C ILE A 68 -7.42 -20.53 -7.13
N GLN A 69 -6.33 -19.79 -7.38
CA GLN A 69 -5.36 -20.11 -8.43
C GLN A 69 -4.67 -21.46 -8.19
N ARG A 70 -4.21 -21.72 -6.95
CA ARG A 70 -3.55 -22.99 -6.59
C ARG A 70 -4.46 -24.20 -6.73
N ARG A 71 -5.72 -24.10 -6.29
CA ARG A 71 -6.71 -25.19 -6.43
C ARG A 71 -7.08 -25.49 -7.89
N ALA A 72 -7.01 -24.48 -8.76
CA ALA A 72 -7.27 -24.64 -10.19
C ALA A 72 -6.02 -25.08 -10.98
N TYR A 73 -4.85 -25.16 -10.36
CA TYR A 73 -3.54 -25.35 -11.02
C TYR A 73 -3.29 -24.29 -12.11
N GLY A 74 -3.73 -23.05 -11.85
CA GLY A 74 -3.64 -21.92 -12.78
C GLY A 74 -4.91 -21.71 -13.60
N PHE A 75 -4.99 -20.54 -14.25
CA PHE A 75 -6.07 -20.19 -15.18
C PHE A 75 -5.48 -19.78 -16.52
N ARG A 76 -6.01 -20.36 -17.61
CA ARG A 76 -5.68 -19.95 -18.97
C ARG A 76 -6.52 -18.75 -19.45
N ASN A 77 -7.75 -18.62 -18.93
CA ASN A 77 -8.68 -17.55 -19.27
C ASN A 77 -8.94 -16.66 -18.04
N PHE A 78 -8.68 -15.35 -18.17
CA PHE A 78 -8.87 -14.38 -17.11
C PHE A 78 -10.32 -14.20 -16.69
N GLU A 79 -11.29 -14.30 -17.61
CA GLU A 79 -12.71 -14.18 -17.24
C GLU A 79 -13.16 -15.30 -16.31
N ASN A 80 -12.68 -16.52 -16.52
CA ASN A 80 -12.97 -17.65 -15.62
C ASN A 80 -12.37 -17.43 -14.22
N TYR A 81 -11.16 -16.86 -14.15
CA TYR A 81 -10.55 -16.44 -12.88
C TYR A 81 -11.41 -15.36 -12.21
N ARG A 82 -11.80 -14.33 -12.96
CA ARG A 82 -12.59 -13.19 -12.47
C ARG A 82 -13.93 -13.64 -11.90
N LEU A 83 -14.64 -14.54 -12.59
CA LEU A 83 -15.89 -15.12 -12.12
C LEU A 83 -15.70 -15.85 -10.77
N ARG A 84 -14.66 -16.68 -10.65
CA ARG A 84 -14.38 -17.38 -9.39
C ARG A 84 -14.00 -16.44 -8.25
N VAL A 85 -13.22 -15.40 -8.53
CA VAL A 85 -12.91 -14.38 -7.52
C VAL A 85 -14.18 -13.64 -7.08
N LYS A 86 -15.06 -13.25 -8.00
CA LYS A 86 -16.33 -12.57 -7.63
C LYS A 86 -17.22 -13.44 -6.74
N VAL A 87 -17.34 -14.73 -7.05
CA VAL A 87 -18.19 -15.65 -6.26
C VAL A 87 -17.55 -15.99 -4.92
N LEU A 88 -16.23 -16.15 -4.87
CA LEU A 88 -15.54 -16.66 -3.68
C LEU A 88 -15.02 -15.53 -2.78
N CYS A 89 -14.71 -14.34 -3.29
CA CYS A 89 -14.18 -13.20 -2.54
C CYS A 89 -15.23 -12.08 -2.40
N GLY A 90 -16.45 -12.43 -2.00
CA GLY A 90 -17.50 -11.49 -1.59
C GLY A 90 -17.23 -10.86 -0.23
#